data_AF-A0A0B4G474-F1
#
_entry.id   AF-A0A0B4G474-F1
#
_cell.length_a   1.000
_cell.length_b   1.000
_cell.length_c   1.000
_cell.angle_alpha   90.00
_cell.angle_beta   90.00
_cell.angle_gamma   90.00
#
_symmetry.space_group_name_H-M   'P 1'
#
loop_
_entity.id
_entity.type
_entity.pdbx_description
1 polymer ?
#
loop_
_entity_poly.entity_id
_entity_poly.type
_entity_poly.pdbx_seq_one_letter_code
_entity_poly.pdbx_strand_id
1 'polypeptide(L)' 'MQQPLGTEQGLKVLPKIMSDPQQTSVRFMAIIFGSNDACFSDAENGEHVSLDQYKKNLVKLLTHLPQRLTALGFC' A
#
# COMPACT_ATOMS: atom_id res chain seq x y z
N MET A 1 -23.28 0.63 3.28
CA MET A 1 -22.14 -0.10 2.70
C MET A 1 -20.89 0.30 3.45
N GLN A 2 -20.13 -0.68 3.95
CA GLN A 2 -18.81 -0.41 4.53
C GLN A 2 -17.86 0.00 3.40
N GLN A 3 -16.95 0.94 3.68
CA GLN A 3 -15.92 1.27 2.71
C GLN A 3 -14.95 0.08 2.57
N PRO A 4 -14.55 -0.30 1.35
CA PRO A 4 -13.58 -1.38 1.15
C PRO A 4 -12.23 -1.04 1.80
N LEU A 5 -11.58 -2.01 2.44
CA LEU A 5 -10.39 -1.83 3.28
C LEU A 5 -9.13 -2.54 2.73
N GLY A 6 -8.96 -2.59 1.41
CA GLY A 6 -7.85 -3.27 0.73
C GLY A 6 -6.67 -2.35 0.37
N THR A 7 -5.68 -2.92 -0.33
CA THR A 7 -4.49 -2.19 -0.78
C THR A 7 -4.82 -1.00 -1.69
N GLU A 8 -5.91 -1.06 -2.46
CA GLU A 8 -6.35 0.06 -3.31
C GLU A 8 -6.76 1.29 -2.50
N GLN A 9 -7.47 1.09 -1.40
CA GLN A 9 -7.89 2.19 -0.52
C GLN A 9 -6.72 2.67 0.33
N GLY A 10 -5.83 1.76 0.75
CA GLY A 10 -4.55 2.11 1.36
C GLY A 10 -3.77 3.13 0.52
N LEU A 11 -3.64 2.90 -0.79
CA LEU A 11 -2.96 3.84 -1.70
C LEU A 11 -3.61 5.23 -1.77
N LYS A 12 -4.94 5.32 -1.67
CA LYS A 12 -5.67 6.59 -1.72
C LYS A 12 -5.47 7.41 -0.45
N VAL A 13 -5.29 6.74 0.68
CA VAL A 13 -5.14 7.37 2.00
C VAL A 13 -3.68 7.66 2.32
N LEU A 14 -2.74 6.89 1.76
CA LEU A 14 -1.31 6.99 2.08
C LEU A 14 -0.74 8.42 2.02
N PRO A 15 -1.02 9.26 1.00
CA PRO A 15 -0.53 10.64 0.95
C PRO A 15 -1.12 11.57 2.02
N LYS A 16 -2.21 11.17 2.68
CA LYS A 16 -2.86 11.94 3.75
C LYS A 16 -2.30 11.60 5.12
N ILE A 17 -1.81 10.38 5.31
CA ILE A 17 -1.28 9.88 6.58
C ILE A 17 0.25 10.00 6.67
N MET A 18 0.94 9.93 5.53
CA MET A 18 2.38 10.12 5.45
C MET A 18 2.68 11.55 5.02
N SER A 19 3.42 12.27 5.86
CA SER A 19 3.96 13.58 5.50
C SER A 19 4.91 13.50 4.30
N ASP A 20 5.20 14.64 3.69
CA ASP A 20 6.15 14.73 2.58
C ASP A 20 7.44 13.96 2.94
N PRO A 21 7.81 12.94 2.15
CA PRO A 21 9.10 12.27 2.18
C PRO A 21 10.32 13.16 2.47
N GLN A 22 10.35 14.37 1.91
CA GLN A 22 11.48 15.30 2.08
C GLN A 22 11.49 15.97 3.46
N GLN A 23 10.36 15.99 4.16
CA GLN A 23 10.15 16.72 5.41
C GLN A 23 10.13 15.80 6.63
N THR A 24 9.96 14.48 6.45
CA THR A 24 9.84 13.52 7.56
C THR A 24 10.64 12.24 7.32
N SER A 25 11.45 11.83 8.30
CA SER A 25 12.17 10.56 8.26
C SER A 25 11.34 9.42 8.85
N VAL A 26 11.02 8.42 8.03
CA VAL A 26 10.34 7.20 8.47
C VAL A 26 11.39 6.14 8.80
N ARG A 27 11.48 5.74 10.07
CA ARG A 27 12.42 4.70 10.51
C ARG A 27 11.87 3.29 10.35
N PHE A 28 10.56 3.14 10.47
CA PHE A 28 9.86 1.86 10.36
C PHE A 28 8.48 2.08 9.75
N MET A 29 8.10 1.19 8.84
CA MET A 29 6.77 1.14 8.24
C MET A 29 6.35 -0.32 8.18
N ALA A 30 5.19 -0.63 8.76
CA ALA A 30 4.56 -1.94 8.63
C ALA A 30 3.36 -1.83 7.68
N ILE A 31 3.29 -2.74 6.70
CA ILE A 31 2.18 -2.84 5.75
C ILE A 31 1.45 -4.14 6.05
N ILE A 32 0.20 -4.05 6.51
CA ILE A 32 -0.62 -5.21 6.92
C ILE A 32 -1.90 -5.20 6.09
N PHE A 33 -1.79 -5.61 4.83
CA PHE A 33 -2.91 -5.79 3.90
C PHE A 33 -2.88 -7.20 3.31
N GLY A 34 -4.04 -7.74 2.94
CA GLY A 34 -4.13 -9.03 2.24
C GLY A 34 -5.41 -9.79 2.50
N SER A 35 -6.02 -9.65 3.69
CA SER A 35 -7.28 -10.36 4.01
C SER A 35 -8.43 -9.91 3.11
N ASN A 36 -8.64 -8.59 2.99
CA ASN A 36 -9.75 -8.04 2.22
C ASN A 36 -9.51 -8.20 0.71
N ASP A 37 -8.27 -7.95 0.26
CA ASP A 37 -7.83 -8.14 -1.12
C ASP A 37 -8.02 -9.59 -1.62
N ALA A 38 -7.92 -10.58 -0.72
CA ALA A 38 -8.10 -12.00 -1.03
C ALA A 38 -9.57 -12.44 -1.08
N CYS A 39 -10.54 -11.54 -0.90
CA CYS A 39 -11.95 -11.85 -1.12
C CYS A 39 -12.19 -12.45 -2.50
N PHE A 40 -13.21 -13.30 -2.61
CA PHE A 40 -13.60 -13.84 -3.91
C PHE A 40 -14.07 -12.72 -4.85
N SER A 41 -13.82 -12.87 -6.15
CA SER A 41 -14.16 -11.88 -7.16
C SER A 41 -15.67 -11.62 -7.29
N ASP A 42 -16.50 -12.56 -6.85
CA ASP A 42 -17.96 -12.50 -6.82
C ASP A 42 -18.53 -12.07 -5.46
N ALA A 43 -17.67 -11.74 -4.48
CA ALA A 43 -18.12 -11.22 -3.20
C ALA A 43 -18.74 -9.81 -3.36
N GLU A 44 -19.90 -9.59 -2.75
CA GLU A 44 -20.65 -8.32 -2.85
C GLU A 44 -19.94 -7.10 -2.24
N ASN A 45 -18.88 -7.32 -1.45
CA ASN A 45 -18.09 -6.25 -0.83
C ASN A 45 -17.17 -5.52 -1.82
N GLY A 46 -16.92 -6.10 -3.00
CA GLY A 46 -16.05 -5.51 -4.02
C GLY A 46 -14.59 -5.32 -3.57
N GLU A 47 -14.13 -6.13 -2.62
CA GLU A 47 -12.78 -6.00 -2.04
C GLU A 47 -11.73 -6.84 -2.77
N HIS A 48 -12.15 -7.70 -3.71
CA HIS A 48 -11.23 -8.55 -4.47
C HIS A 48 -10.19 -7.72 -5.23
N VAL A 49 -8.93 -8.08 -5.03
CA VAL A 49 -7.80 -7.58 -5.82
C VAL A 49 -7.08 -8.76 -6.43
N SER A 50 -6.89 -8.75 -7.74
CA SER A 50 -6.12 -9.80 -8.42
C SER A 50 -4.68 -9.84 -7.89
N LEU A 51 -4.06 -11.02 -7.87
CA LEU A 51 -2.70 -11.18 -7.35
C LEU A 51 -1.69 -10.23 -8.02
N ASP A 52 -1.81 -10.02 -9.33
CA ASP A 52 -0.95 -9.09 -10.07
C ASP A 52 -1.16 -7.64 -9.65
N GLN A 53 -2.41 -7.24 -9.41
CA GLN A 53 -2.72 -5.90 -8.93
C GLN A 53 -2.29 -5.70 -7.47
N TYR A 54 -2.48 -6.71 -6.63
CA TYR A 54 -2.04 -6.71 -5.24
C TYR A 54 -0.52 -6.50 -5.15
N LYS A 55 0.27 -7.22 -5.94
CA LYS A 55 1.74 -7.02 -6.03
C LYS A 55 2.10 -5.60 -6.45
N LYS A 56 1.44 -5.05 -7.48
CA LYS A 56 1.66 -3.67 -7.93
C LYS A 56 1.32 -2.66 -6.84
N ASN A 57 0.24 -2.91 -6.08
CA ASN A 57 -0.17 -2.03 -5.00
C ASN A 57 0.85 -2.05 -3.85
N LEU A 58 1.35 -3.22 -3.46
CA LEU A 58 2.41 -3.33 -2.45
C LEU A 58 3.68 -2.59 -2.85
N VAL A 59 4.13 -2.72 -4.11
CA VAL A 59 5.28 -1.96 -4.60
C VAL A 59 5.04 -0.46 -4.45
N LYS A 60 3.88 0.04 -4.87
CA LYS A 60 3.53 1.47 -4.74
C LYS A 60 3.49 1.94 -3.29
N LEU A 61 2.93 1.14 -2.38
CA LEU A 61 2.90 1.46 -0.95
C LEU A 61 4.32 1.55 -0.37
N LEU A 62 5.21 0.63 -0.75
CA LEU A 62 6.62 0.63 -0.33
C LEU A 62 7.41 1.80 -0.91
N THR A 63 7.20 2.14 -2.19
CA THR A 63 7.94 3.21 -2.89
C THR A 63 7.40 4.61 -2.65
N HIS A 64 6.35 4.79 -1.83
CA HIS A 64 5.91 6.11 -1.41
C HIS A 64 6.97 6.78 -0.51
N LEU A 65 7.78 6.00 0.19
CA LEU A 65 8.89 6.54 0.98
C LEU A 65 9.96 7.12 0.03
N PRO A 66 10.61 8.23 0.41
CA PRO A 66 11.70 8.78 -0.40
C PRO A 66 12.80 7.73 -0.53
N GLN A 67 13.42 7.69 -1.70
CA GLN A 67 14.54 6.82 -2.06
C GLN A 67 15.82 7.14 -1.25
N ARG A 68 15.78 7.06 0.09
CA ARG A 68 17.01 6.89 0.90
C ARG A 68 17.53 5.45 0.85
N LEU A 69 16.80 4.51 0.24
CA LEU A 69 17.28 3.15 0.01
C LEU A 69 18.45 3.09 -0.99
N THR A 70 18.61 4.08 -1.87
CA THR A 70 19.80 4.19 -2.73
C THR A 70 21.07 4.53 -1.94
N ALA A 71 20.94 5.08 -0.71
CA ALA A 71 22.08 5.34 0.16
C ALA A 71 22.57 4.09 0.91
N LEU A 72 21.89 2.94 0.76
CA LEU A 72 22.27 1.67 1.38
C LEU A 72 22.81 0.63 0.40
N GLY A 73 23.04 0.99 -0.88
CA GLY A 73 23.80 0.16 -1.81
C GLY A 73 23.09 -1.11 -2.32
N PHE A 74 21.75 -1.17 -2.27
CA PHE A 74 21.01 -2.20 -2.99
C PHE A 74 20.80 -1.76 -4.46
N CYS A 75 21.82 -2.01 -5.28
CA CYS A 75 21.71 -2.13 -6.74
C CYS A 75 21.78 -3.61 -7.12
#